data_AF-A0A925GU53-F1
#
_entry.id   AF-A0A925GU53-F1
#
_cell.length_a   1.000
_cell.length_b   1.000
_cell.length_c   1.000
_cell.angle_alpha   90.00
_cell.angle_beta   90.00
_cell.angle_gamma   90.00
#
_symmetry.space_group_name_H-M   'P 1'
#
loop_
_entity.id
_entity.type
_entity.pdbx_description
1 polymer ?
#
loop_
_entity_poly.entity_id
_entity_poly.type
_entity_poly.pdbx_seq_one_letter_code
_entity_poly.pdbx_strand_id
1 'polypeptide(L)'
;MDFGKVKPEEMARIDFALPPDHAFTSRTLPGPPAGAPQVFVGCPIWASKDWAGKVYPPGAREKEYLKHYARQFNTIELNTTHYRIPDPDTIEKWKLATAPGFRFCPKIPQVISHDRALVDAEALTQAFCLSVAGLGERLGVAFLQLPPSFGPANGPILANYLRQFPASIPLAVEFRHPDWFNQPAVWHQTLAMLRDHGVSTVITDVAGRRDALH
;
A
#
# COMPACT_ATOMS: atom_id res chain seq x y z
N MET A 1 -14.54 10.37 -5.65
CA MET A 1 -15.00 10.06 -4.29
C MET A 1 -13.73 9.87 -3.46
N ASP A 2 -13.44 10.76 -2.51
CA ASP A 2 -12.26 10.62 -1.64
C ASP A 2 -12.54 9.46 -0.67
N PHE A 3 -11.90 8.31 -0.88
CA PHE A 3 -12.15 7.09 -0.12
C PHE A 3 -12.04 7.35 1.39
N GLY A 4 -13.13 7.12 2.12
CA GLY A 4 -13.16 7.25 3.58
C GLY A 4 -13.10 8.67 4.14
N LYS A 5 -13.12 9.70 3.29
CA LYS A 5 -13.21 11.08 3.73
C LYS A 5 -14.62 11.40 4.19
N VAL A 6 -14.71 12.05 5.35
CA VAL A 6 -15.95 12.39 6.03
C VAL A 6 -15.94 13.89 6.29
N LYS A 7 -17.09 14.56 6.15
CA LYS A 7 -17.17 15.97 6.52
C LYS A 7 -17.18 16.13 8.04
N PRO A 8 -16.60 17.21 8.61
CA PRO A 8 -16.57 17.40 10.06
C PRO A 8 -17.94 17.23 10.76
N GLU A 9 -19.02 17.70 10.13
CA GLU A 9 -20.40 17.59 10.63
C GLU A 9 -20.96 16.16 10.62
N GLU A 10 -20.42 15.27 9.80
CA GLU A 10 -20.81 13.86 9.70
C GLU A 10 -20.00 12.99 10.68
N MET A 11 -18.84 13.47 11.14
CA MET A 11 -17.92 12.73 12.01
C MET A 11 -18.59 12.25 13.30
N ALA A 12 -19.41 13.10 13.92
CA ALA A 12 -20.12 12.79 15.16
C ALA A 12 -21.20 11.69 15.00
N ARG A 13 -21.56 11.32 13.77
CA ARG A 13 -22.58 10.30 13.47
C ARG A 13 -21.98 8.93 13.17
N ILE A 14 -20.66 8.83 13.11
CA ILE A 14 -19.98 7.58 12.79
C ILE A 14 -19.80 6.77 14.07
N ASP A 15 -20.19 5.50 14.01
CA ASP A 15 -19.86 4.55 15.07
C ASP A 15 -18.40 4.12 14.93
N PHE A 16 -17.59 4.56 15.90
CA PHE A 16 -16.18 4.23 16.01
C PHE A 16 -15.91 2.99 16.87
N ALA A 17 -16.95 2.29 17.34
CA ALA A 17 -16.76 1.00 17.99
C ALA A 17 -15.96 0.07 17.07
N LEU A 18 -15.04 -0.68 17.68
CA LEU A 18 -14.32 -1.74 17.01
C LEU A 18 -15.23 -2.98 16.92
N PRO A 19 -15.18 -3.74 15.82
CA PRO A 19 -15.88 -5.01 15.73
C PRO A 19 -15.29 -6.00 16.76
N PRO A 20 -16.03 -7.06 17.10
CA PRO A 20 -15.47 -8.16 17.88
C PRO A 20 -14.23 -8.75 17.21
N ASP A 21 -13.27 -9.22 18.01
CA ASP A 21 -12.08 -9.91 17.51
C ASP A 21 -12.45 -11.06 16.57
N HIS A 22 -11.74 -11.16 15.45
CA HIS A 22 -11.89 -12.30 14.55
C HIS A 22 -11.50 -13.60 15.25
N ALA A 23 -12.23 -14.70 15.04
CA ALA A 23 -11.94 -16.01 15.66
C ALA A 23 -10.53 -16.57 15.35
N PHE A 24 -9.82 -16.00 14.37
CA PHE A 24 -8.41 -16.28 14.14
C PHE A 24 -7.49 -15.67 15.22
N THR A 25 -7.82 -14.48 15.72
CA THR A 25 -7.06 -13.79 16.78
C THR A 25 -6.99 -14.64 18.04
N SER A 26 -8.12 -15.18 18.50
CA SER A 26 -8.17 -16.05 19.69
C SER A 26 -7.40 -17.36 19.52
N ARG A 27 -7.19 -17.83 18.28
CA ARG A 27 -6.38 -19.03 17.98
C ARG A 27 -4.88 -18.74 17.93
N THR A 28 -4.50 -17.52 17.55
CA THR A 28 -3.10 -17.15 17.31
C THR A 28 -2.45 -16.53 18.55
N LEU A 29 -3.16 -15.67 19.27
CA LEU A 29 -2.61 -14.93 20.43
C LEU A 29 -2.10 -15.81 21.59
N PRO A 30 -2.71 -16.96 21.92
CA PRO A 30 -2.18 -17.84 22.97
C PRO A 30 -0.89 -18.57 22.56
N GLY A 31 -0.52 -18.53 21.29
CA GLY A 31 0.70 -19.15 20.78
C GLY A 31 1.97 -18.48 21.31
N PRO A 32 3.14 -19.12 21.16
CA PRO A 32 4.40 -18.48 21.51
C PRO A 32 4.56 -17.18 20.73
N PRO A 33 5.14 -16.13 21.34
CA PRO A 33 5.42 -14.89 20.64
C PRO A 33 6.28 -15.20 19.40
N ALA A 34 5.86 -14.67 18.25
CA ALA A 34 6.77 -14.59 17.11
C ALA A 34 7.99 -13.75 17.52
N GLY A 35 9.14 -13.96 16.85
CA GLY A 35 10.33 -13.12 17.06
C GLY A 35 10.02 -11.63 16.89
N ALA A 36 10.92 -10.76 17.37
CA ALA A 36 10.71 -9.32 17.32
C ALA A 36 10.42 -8.83 15.88
N PRO A 37 9.22 -8.29 15.60
CA PRO A 37 8.88 -7.87 14.25
C PRO A 37 9.68 -6.64 13.84
N GLN A 38 10.10 -6.58 12.58
CA GLN A 38 10.64 -5.35 12.00
C GLN A 38 9.47 -4.44 11.62
N VAL A 39 9.45 -3.24 12.20
CA VAL A 39 8.37 -2.26 11.96
C VAL A 39 8.91 -1.08 11.16
N PHE A 40 8.18 -0.76 10.09
CA PHE A 40 8.47 0.36 9.22
C PHE A 40 7.34 1.39 9.30
N VAL A 41 7.68 2.64 9.66
CA VAL A 41 6.74 3.74 9.88
C VAL A 41 7.10 4.90 8.97
N GLY A 42 6.09 5.41 8.26
CA GLY A 42 6.24 6.50 7.30
C GLY A 42 4.90 7.11 6.89
N CYS A 43 4.98 8.07 5.99
CA CYS A 43 3.88 8.83 5.42
C CYS A 43 3.78 8.59 3.89
N PRO A 44 2.64 8.94 3.26
CA PRO A 44 2.44 8.82 1.82
C PRO A 44 3.10 9.92 0.98
N ILE A 45 3.82 10.84 1.62
CA ILE A 45 4.45 11.99 0.97
C ILE A 45 5.70 12.43 1.75
N TRP A 46 6.77 12.76 1.03
CA TRP A 46 7.93 13.48 1.57
C TRP A 46 7.97 14.95 1.14
N ALA A 47 7.34 15.27 0.01
CA ALA A 47 7.36 16.60 -0.59
C ALA A 47 6.37 17.57 0.09
N SER A 48 6.56 17.84 1.38
CA SER A 48 5.72 18.74 2.17
C SER A 48 6.46 20.02 2.53
N LYS A 49 6.00 21.17 2.01
CA LYS A 49 6.59 22.49 2.33
C LYS A 49 6.32 22.92 3.78
N ASP A 50 5.17 22.51 4.32
CA ASP A 50 4.76 22.83 5.70
C ASP A 50 5.65 22.18 6.76
N TRP A 51 6.49 21.22 6.36
CA TRP A 51 7.41 20.51 7.23
C TRP A 51 8.75 21.24 7.37
N ALA A 52 9.06 22.20 6.49
CA ALA A 52 10.25 23.05 6.62
C ALA A 52 10.19 23.88 7.91
N GLY A 53 11.20 23.74 8.76
CA GLY A 53 11.24 24.38 10.09
C GLY A 53 10.42 23.67 11.17
N LYS A 54 9.79 22.53 10.87
CA LYS A 54 9.05 21.70 11.85
C LYS A 54 9.64 20.29 11.95
N VAL A 55 9.58 19.55 10.84
CA VAL A 55 10.10 18.18 10.70
C VAL A 55 11.44 18.20 9.95
N TYR A 56 11.59 19.13 9.00
CA TYR A 56 12.82 19.39 8.26
C TYR A 56 13.54 20.61 8.83
N PRO A 57 14.86 20.73 8.62
CA PRO A 57 15.60 21.93 9.04
C PRO A 57 14.98 23.23 8.46
N PRO A 58 15.08 24.35 9.20
CA PRO A 58 14.73 25.66 8.66
C PRO A 58 15.49 25.94 7.36
N GLY A 59 14.80 26.45 6.34
CA GLY A 59 15.42 26.73 5.03
C GLY A 59 15.79 25.50 4.19
N ALA A 60 15.33 24.30 4.56
CA ALA A 60 15.53 23.09 3.76
C ALA A 60 15.02 23.30 2.33
N ARG A 61 15.83 22.94 1.34
CA ARG A 61 15.45 23.01 -0.07
C ARG A 61 14.65 21.78 -0.45
N GLU A 62 13.67 21.94 -1.34
CA GLU A 62 12.77 20.86 -1.76
C GLU A 62 13.50 19.62 -2.30
N LYS A 63 14.60 19.81 -3.03
CA LYS A 63 15.45 18.72 -3.53
C LYS A 63 16.09 17.87 -2.43
N GLU A 64 16.13 18.35 -1.20
CA GLU A 64 16.70 17.67 -0.03
C GLU A 64 15.61 17.06 0.87
N TYR A 65 14.33 17.26 0.54
CA TYR A 65 13.23 16.79 1.40
C TYR A 65 13.24 15.28 1.59
N LEU A 66 13.51 14.47 0.55
CA LEU A 66 13.61 13.01 0.71
C LEU A 66 14.74 12.63 1.69
N LYS A 67 15.87 13.34 1.63
CA LYS A 67 17.00 13.13 2.55
C LYS A 67 16.63 13.50 3.99
N HIS A 68 15.88 14.58 4.20
CA HIS A 68 15.41 14.97 5.52
C HIS A 68 14.32 14.03 6.03
N TYR A 69 13.39 13.62 5.18
CA TYR A 69 12.36 12.64 5.45
C TYR A 69 12.95 11.31 5.94
N ALA A 70 13.94 10.78 5.23
CA ALA A 70 14.59 9.50 5.55
C ALA A 70 15.47 9.52 6.83
N ARG A 71 15.61 10.69 7.47
CA ARG A 71 16.19 10.80 8.82
C ARG A 71 15.16 10.67 9.94
N GLN A 72 13.88 10.89 9.62
CA GLN A 72 12.77 10.84 10.58
C GLN A 72 11.99 9.53 10.47
N PHE A 73 11.89 9.00 9.25
CA PHE A 73 11.13 7.79 8.93
C PHE A 73 12.02 6.76 8.25
N ASN A 74 11.67 5.48 8.41
CA ASN A 74 12.41 4.36 7.81
C ASN A 74 11.69 3.76 6.58
N THR A 75 10.51 4.27 6.21
CA THR A 75 9.83 3.89 4.98
C THR A 75 9.02 5.02 4.37
N ILE A 76 8.60 4.85 3.12
CA ILE A 76 7.64 5.70 2.44
C ILE A 76 6.66 4.87 1.62
N GLU A 77 5.38 5.21 1.73
CA GLU A 77 4.39 4.85 0.71
C GLU A 77 4.67 5.71 -0.53
N LEU A 78 5.25 5.09 -1.55
CA LEU A 78 5.80 5.76 -2.72
C LEU A 78 4.69 5.93 -3.77
N ASN A 79 3.86 6.95 -3.60
CA ASN A 79 2.74 7.26 -4.50
C ASN A 79 3.17 7.80 -5.87
N THR A 80 4.39 8.30 -6.01
CA THR A 80 4.85 8.82 -7.30
C THR A 80 4.83 7.76 -8.40
N THR A 81 5.02 6.49 -8.05
CA THR A 81 4.96 5.39 -9.02
C THR A 81 3.54 5.08 -9.50
N HIS A 82 2.52 5.55 -8.78
CA HIS A 82 1.13 5.41 -9.18
C HIS A 82 0.83 6.16 -10.49
N TYR A 83 1.53 7.27 -10.74
CA TYR A 83 1.30 8.12 -11.90
C TYR A 83 2.27 7.87 -13.05
N ARG A 84 3.45 7.32 -12.76
CA ARG A 84 4.49 7.04 -13.76
C ARG A 84 5.41 5.93 -13.31
N ILE A 85 5.88 5.12 -14.24
CA ILE A 85 6.99 4.19 -13.99
C ILE A 85 8.29 5.04 -13.95
N PRO A 86 9.07 4.99 -12.85
CA PRO A 86 10.28 5.80 -12.74
C PRO A 86 11.39 5.29 -13.66
N ASP A 87 12.21 6.21 -14.18
CA ASP A 87 13.42 5.88 -14.92
C ASP A 87 14.56 5.46 -13.96
N PRO A 88 15.61 4.80 -14.48
CA PRO A 88 16.75 4.36 -13.66
C PRO A 88 17.44 5.50 -12.91
N ASP A 89 17.57 6.70 -13.50
CA ASP A 89 18.20 7.85 -12.85
C ASP A 89 17.41 8.32 -11.62
N THR A 90 16.08 8.25 -11.69
CA THR A 90 15.18 8.56 -10.58
C THR A 90 15.33 7.54 -9.46
N ILE A 91 15.40 6.25 -9.79
CA ILE A 91 15.66 5.18 -8.82
C ILE A 91 17.00 5.40 -8.09
N GLU A 92 18.07 5.69 -8.83
CA GLU A 92 19.39 5.94 -8.23
C GLU A 92 19.40 7.20 -7.35
N LYS A 93 18.74 8.29 -7.78
CA LYS A 93 18.58 9.49 -6.94
C LYS A 93 17.86 9.18 -5.62
N TRP A 94 16.82 8.35 -5.64
CA TRP A 94 16.12 7.93 -4.42
C TRP A 94 16.98 7.08 -3.50
N LYS A 95 17.77 6.14 -4.06
CA LYS A 95 18.71 5.32 -3.29
C LYS A 95 19.78 6.17 -2.61
N LEU A 96 20.37 7.12 -3.33
CA LEU A 96 21.41 8.03 -2.83
C LEU A 96 20.89 9.01 -1.76
N ALA A 97 19.60 9.36 -1.82
CA ALA A 97 18.99 10.26 -0.85
C ALA A 97 18.65 9.58 0.50
N THR A 98 18.69 8.26 0.59
CA THR A 98 18.17 7.50 1.75
C THR A 98 19.23 6.62 2.41
N ALA A 99 19.18 6.55 3.75
CA ALA A 99 20.11 5.75 4.54
C ALA A 99 19.90 4.23 4.31
N PRO A 100 20.92 3.39 4.56
CA PRO A 100 20.73 1.94 4.60
C PRO A 100 19.59 1.55 5.54
N GLY A 101 18.82 0.53 5.15
CA GLY A 101 17.64 0.08 5.90
C GLY A 101 16.34 0.83 5.57
N PHE A 102 16.39 1.98 4.89
CA PHE A 102 15.18 2.66 4.42
C PHE A 102 14.46 1.84 3.34
N ARG A 103 13.12 1.78 3.39
CA ARG A 103 12.30 1.06 2.43
C ARG A 103 11.38 1.98 1.63
N PHE A 104 11.25 1.72 0.34
CA PHE A 104 10.22 2.33 -0.50
C PHE A 104 9.14 1.29 -0.75
N CYS A 105 7.88 1.63 -0.51
CA CYS A 105 6.72 0.80 -0.81
C CYS A 105 6.01 1.35 -2.05
N PRO A 106 6.35 0.88 -3.28
CA PRO A 106 5.86 1.49 -4.51
C PRO A 106 4.39 1.12 -4.78
N LYS A 107 3.58 2.13 -5.08
CA LYS A 107 2.19 1.90 -5.50
C LYS A 107 2.17 1.47 -6.97
N ILE A 108 1.44 0.40 -7.29
CA ILE A 108 1.24 -0.02 -8.69
C ILE A 108 0.65 1.15 -9.51
N PRO A 109 1.14 1.42 -10.74
CA PRO A 109 0.60 2.44 -11.62
C PRO A 109 -0.92 2.37 -11.80
N GLN A 110 -1.60 3.51 -11.76
CA GLN A 110 -3.05 3.61 -11.96
C GLN A 110 -3.48 3.13 -13.35
N VAL A 111 -2.62 3.24 -14.36
CA VAL A 111 -2.90 2.69 -15.69
C VAL A 111 -3.07 1.16 -15.66
N ILE A 112 -2.42 0.48 -14.72
CA ILE A 112 -2.57 -0.98 -14.51
C ILE A 112 -3.84 -1.25 -13.70
N SER A 113 -4.00 -0.60 -12.54
CA SER A 113 -5.04 -0.98 -11.58
C SER A 113 -6.41 -0.33 -11.82
N HIS A 114 -6.44 0.89 -12.37
CA HIS A 114 -7.66 1.67 -12.61
C HIS A 114 -8.05 1.63 -14.09
N ASP A 115 -7.16 2.05 -14.99
CA ASP A 115 -7.53 2.23 -16.40
C ASP A 115 -7.74 0.89 -17.12
N ARG A 116 -6.81 -0.06 -16.91
CA ARG A 116 -6.90 -1.41 -17.47
C ARG A 116 -7.66 -2.40 -16.60
N ALA A 117 -7.95 -2.05 -15.35
CA ALA A 117 -8.55 -2.94 -14.37
C ALA A 117 -7.90 -4.35 -14.36
N LEU A 118 -6.56 -4.39 -14.47
CA LEU A 118 -5.72 -5.60 -14.53
C LEU A 118 -5.83 -6.44 -15.82
N VAL A 119 -6.60 -6.02 -16.82
CA VAL A 119 -6.74 -6.71 -18.12
C VAL A 119 -5.68 -6.21 -19.09
N ASP A 120 -5.03 -7.13 -19.83
CA ASP A 120 -3.97 -6.84 -20.79
C ASP A 120 -2.86 -5.93 -20.21
N ALA A 121 -2.52 -6.10 -18.93
CA ALA A 121 -1.62 -5.21 -18.19
C ALA A 121 -0.20 -5.78 -17.99
N GLU A 122 0.13 -6.90 -18.64
CA GLU A 122 1.34 -7.69 -18.42
C GLU A 122 2.60 -6.89 -18.75
N ALA A 123 2.66 -6.27 -19.94
CA ALA A 123 3.83 -5.50 -20.36
C ALA A 123 4.11 -4.29 -19.44
N LEU A 124 3.07 -3.59 -19.01
CA LEU A 124 3.19 -2.47 -18.07
C LEU A 124 3.61 -2.95 -16.69
N THR A 125 3.07 -4.09 -16.24
CA THR A 125 3.42 -4.71 -14.95
C THR A 125 4.88 -5.14 -14.95
N GLN A 126 5.37 -5.75 -16.02
CA GLN A 126 6.78 -6.12 -16.18
C GLN A 126 7.69 -4.89 -16.16
N ALA A 127 7.35 -3.85 -16.93
CA ALA A 127 8.12 -2.60 -16.95
C ALA A 127 8.19 -1.94 -15.57
N PHE A 128 7.08 -1.91 -14.83
CA PHE A 128 7.04 -1.41 -13.46
C PHE A 128 7.92 -2.26 -12.53
N CYS A 129 7.76 -3.59 -12.56
CA CYS A 129 8.52 -4.51 -11.70
C CYS A 129 10.02 -4.40 -11.95
N LEU A 130 10.45 -4.33 -13.21
CA LEU A 130 11.84 -4.13 -13.60
C LEU A 130 12.40 -2.80 -13.09
N SER A 131 11.62 -1.72 -13.19
CA SER A 131 12.02 -0.40 -12.69
C SER A 131 12.20 -0.41 -11.17
N VAL A 132 11.21 -0.89 -10.41
CA VAL A 132 11.29 -0.86 -8.93
C VAL A 132 12.27 -1.89 -8.37
N ALA A 133 12.58 -2.96 -9.10
CA ALA A 133 13.67 -3.88 -8.75
C ALA A 133 15.02 -3.16 -8.62
N GLY A 134 15.23 -2.04 -9.32
CA GLY A 134 16.43 -1.22 -9.21
C GLY A 134 16.67 -0.63 -7.80
N LEU A 135 15.62 -0.56 -6.95
CA LEU A 135 15.74 -0.17 -5.55
C LEU A 135 16.56 -1.18 -4.73
N GLY A 136 16.68 -2.44 -5.18
CA GLY A 136 17.44 -3.50 -4.53
C GLY A 136 17.01 -3.71 -3.08
N GLU A 137 17.95 -3.69 -2.15
CA GLU A 137 17.69 -3.82 -0.70
C GLU A 137 16.83 -2.69 -0.11
N ARG A 138 16.47 -1.65 -0.87
CA ARG A 138 15.54 -0.60 -0.44
C ARG A 138 14.12 -0.84 -0.95
N LEU A 139 13.89 -1.87 -1.77
CA LEU A 139 12.54 -2.27 -2.15
C LEU A 139 11.82 -2.82 -0.91
N GLY A 140 10.73 -2.17 -0.54
CA GLY A 140 9.73 -2.66 0.40
C GLY A 140 8.60 -3.38 -0.35
N VAL A 141 7.46 -3.54 0.32
CA VAL A 141 6.29 -4.20 -0.27
C VAL A 141 5.63 -3.24 -1.25
N ALA A 142 5.54 -3.62 -2.52
CA ALA A 142 4.71 -2.91 -3.49
C ALA A 142 3.24 -3.15 -3.16
N PHE A 143 2.37 -2.22 -3.50
CA PHE A 143 0.94 -2.39 -3.22
C PHE A 143 0.04 -2.00 -4.38
N LEU A 144 -0.90 -2.89 -4.66
CA LEU A 144 -1.93 -2.78 -5.67
C LEU A 144 -3.21 -2.25 -5.03
N GLN A 145 -3.45 -0.95 -5.16
CA GLN A 145 -4.73 -0.36 -4.80
C GLN A 145 -5.71 -0.51 -5.96
N LEU A 146 -6.78 -1.28 -5.72
CA LEU A 146 -7.87 -1.47 -6.65
C LEU A 146 -8.86 -0.31 -6.55
N PRO A 147 -9.48 0.15 -7.66
CA PRO A 147 -10.44 1.24 -7.60
C PRO A 147 -11.75 0.81 -6.91
N PRO A 148 -12.57 1.77 -6.44
CA PRO A 148 -13.89 1.48 -5.88
C PRO A 148 -14.85 0.77 -6.82
N SER A 149 -14.62 0.84 -8.14
CA SER A 149 -15.41 0.12 -9.16
C SER A 149 -15.02 -1.35 -9.30
N PHE A 150 -13.88 -1.77 -8.74
CA PHE A 150 -13.42 -3.15 -8.81
C PHE A 150 -14.02 -3.95 -7.65
N GLY A 151 -15.21 -4.52 -7.87
CA GLY A 151 -15.92 -5.35 -6.89
C GLY A 151 -15.60 -6.85 -6.98
N PRO A 152 -16.18 -7.66 -6.07
CA PRO A 152 -15.96 -9.12 -5.99
C PRO A 152 -16.20 -9.91 -7.27
N ALA A 153 -17.10 -9.44 -8.15
CA ALA A 153 -17.34 -10.05 -9.45
C ALA A 153 -16.06 -10.13 -10.33
N ASN A 154 -15.10 -9.24 -10.09
CA ASN A 154 -13.80 -9.23 -10.78
C ASN A 154 -12.73 -10.08 -10.05
N GLY A 155 -13.09 -10.83 -9.02
CA GLY A 155 -12.18 -11.74 -8.30
C GLY A 155 -11.40 -12.70 -9.21
N PRO A 156 -12.01 -13.30 -10.25
CA PRO A 156 -11.27 -14.13 -11.21
C PRO A 156 -10.19 -13.35 -11.99
N ILE A 157 -10.44 -12.08 -12.32
CA ILE A 157 -9.46 -11.22 -12.98
C ILE A 157 -8.27 -10.96 -12.05
N LEU A 158 -8.54 -10.62 -10.78
CA LEU A 158 -7.49 -10.44 -9.78
C LEU A 158 -6.66 -11.72 -9.60
N ALA A 159 -7.31 -12.88 -9.45
CA ALA A 159 -6.60 -14.15 -9.30
C ALA A 159 -5.70 -14.46 -10.51
N ASN A 160 -6.17 -14.20 -11.74
CA ASN A 160 -5.35 -14.39 -12.93
C ASN A 160 -4.17 -13.40 -13.00
N TYR A 161 -4.38 -12.16 -12.59
CA TYR A 161 -3.32 -11.16 -12.52
C TYR A 161 -2.24 -11.58 -11.50
N LEU A 162 -2.64 -11.99 -10.29
CA LEU A 162 -1.70 -12.40 -9.24
C LEU A 162 -0.89 -13.64 -9.62
N ARG A 163 -1.49 -14.59 -10.36
CA ARG A 163 -0.76 -15.76 -10.90
C ARG A 163 0.39 -15.37 -11.83
N GLN A 164 0.24 -14.27 -12.56
CA GLN A 164 1.22 -13.79 -13.53
C GLN A 164 2.17 -12.74 -12.95
N PHE A 165 1.89 -12.25 -11.74
CA PHE A 165 2.69 -11.21 -11.12
C PHE A 165 4.10 -11.72 -10.79
N PRO A 166 5.18 -10.97 -11.08
CA PRO A 166 6.55 -11.43 -10.81
C PRO A 166 6.78 -11.72 -9.32
N ALA A 167 7.06 -12.99 -9.00
CA ALA A 167 7.26 -13.47 -7.62
C ALA A 167 8.45 -12.82 -6.89
N SER A 168 9.37 -12.17 -7.61
CA SER A 168 10.51 -11.46 -7.02
C SER A 168 10.14 -10.10 -6.39
N ILE A 169 8.94 -9.59 -6.67
CA ILE A 169 8.45 -8.32 -6.12
C ILE A 169 7.41 -8.62 -5.04
N PRO A 170 7.66 -8.30 -3.76
CA PRO A 170 6.66 -8.47 -2.72
C PRO A 170 5.45 -7.58 -3.00
N LEU A 171 4.24 -8.14 -2.86
CA LEU A 171 3.00 -7.46 -3.19
C LEU A 171 1.98 -7.53 -2.04
N ALA A 172 1.27 -6.41 -1.85
CA ALA A 172 0.04 -6.33 -1.08
C ALA A 172 -1.11 -5.83 -1.96
N VAL A 173 -2.36 -6.20 -1.66
CA VAL A 173 -3.55 -5.70 -2.36
C VAL A 173 -4.40 -4.87 -1.40
N GLU A 174 -4.83 -3.69 -1.84
CA GLU A 174 -5.73 -2.81 -1.11
C GLU A 174 -7.09 -2.76 -1.82
N PHE A 175 -8.15 -3.16 -1.10
CA PHE A 175 -9.50 -3.23 -1.62
C PHE A 175 -10.30 -1.98 -1.27
N ARG A 176 -11.01 -1.44 -2.26
CA ARG A 176 -11.78 -0.19 -2.10
C ARG A 176 -13.29 -0.37 -2.27
N HIS A 177 -13.76 -1.46 -2.89
CA HIS A 177 -15.20 -1.70 -3.06
C HIS A 177 -15.82 -2.28 -1.76
N PRO A 178 -16.95 -1.74 -1.23
CA PRO A 178 -17.54 -2.23 0.03
C PRO A 178 -17.90 -3.72 0.04
N ASP A 179 -18.40 -4.23 -1.09
CA ASP A 179 -18.82 -5.64 -1.19
C ASP A 179 -17.71 -6.68 -1.02
N TRP A 180 -16.43 -6.28 -1.03
CA TRP A 180 -15.35 -7.18 -0.60
C TRP A 180 -15.47 -7.55 0.89
N PHE A 181 -15.97 -6.62 1.70
CA PHE A 181 -16.00 -6.72 3.16
C PHE A 181 -17.39 -7.06 3.71
N ASN A 182 -18.46 -6.55 3.07
CA ASN A 182 -19.84 -6.74 3.53
C ASN A 182 -20.31 -8.21 3.53
N GLN A 183 -19.56 -9.11 2.89
CA GLN A 183 -19.87 -10.53 2.82
C GLN A 183 -18.69 -11.35 3.38
N PRO A 184 -18.77 -11.88 4.62
CA PRO A 184 -17.66 -12.60 5.25
C PRO A 184 -17.11 -13.76 4.42
N ALA A 185 -17.97 -14.49 3.71
CA ALA A 185 -17.55 -15.58 2.83
C ALA A 185 -16.68 -15.09 1.66
N VAL A 186 -17.04 -13.95 1.05
CA VAL A 186 -16.25 -13.31 -0.02
C VAL A 186 -14.88 -12.89 0.53
N TRP A 187 -14.86 -12.26 1.71
CA TRP A 187 -13.62 -11.82 2.33
C TRP A 187 -12.70 -12.99 2.69
N HIS A 188 -13.23 -14.06 3.29
CA HIS A 188 -12.45 -15.26 3.61
C HIS A 188 -11.89 -15.95 2.36
N GLN A 189 -12.69 -16.07 1.29
CA GLN A 189 -12.20 -16.61 0.01
C GLN A 189 -11.11 -15.72 -0.60
N THR A 190 -11.27 -14.41 -0.51
CA THR A 190 -10.29 -13.43 -0.99
C THR A 190 -8.96 -13.58 -0.23
N LEU A 191 -9.01 -13.64 1.10
CA LEU A 191 -7.81 -13.84 1.94
C LEU A 191 -7.12 -15.19 1.64
N ALA A 192 -7.89 -16.26 1.44
CA ALA A 192 -7.35 -17.56 1.03
C ALA A 192 -6.64 -17.46 -0.34
N MET A 193 -7.27 -16.81 -1.31
CA MET A 193 -6.70 -16.60 -2.64
C MET A 193 -5.40 -15.78 -2.59
N LEU A 194 -5.36 -14.70 -1.81
CA LEU A 194 -4.14 -13.90 -1.63
C LEU A 194 -3.02 -14.74 -1.00
N ARG A 195 -3.33 -15.48 0.07
CA ARG A 195 -2.37 -16.38 0.74
C ARG A 195 -1.80 -17.42 -0.21
N ASP A 196 -2.64 -18.03 -1.04
CA ASP A 196 -2.21 -19.06 -2.00
C ASP A 196 -1.25 -18.51 -3.08
N HIS A 197 -1.25 -17.19 -3.29
CA HIS A 197 -0.30 -16.49 -4.17
C HIS A 197 0.88 -15.84 -3.41
N GLY A 198 0.98 -16.01 -2.08
CA GLY A 198 2.00 -15.35 -1.27
C GLY A 198 1.85 -13.83 -1.17
N VAL A 199 0.62 -13.32 -1.40
CA VAL A 199 0.29 -11.90 -1.42
C VAL A 199 -0.44 -11.55 -0.12
N SER A 200 -0.15 -10.36 0.42
CA SER A 200 -0.82 -9.85 1.62
C SER A 200 -1.98 -8.90 1.27
N THR A 201 -2.88 -8.64 2.21
CA THR A 201 -3.82 -7.52 2.10
C THR A 201 -3.26 -6.31 2.83
N VAL A 202 -3.50 -5.12 2.28
CA VAL A 202 -3.36 -3.87 3.04
C VAL A 202 -4.53 -3.79 4.03
N ILE A 203 -4.21 -3.51 5.29
CA ILE A 203 -5.18 -3.18 6.32
C ILE A 203 -5.40 -1.68 6.27
N THR A 204 -6.65 -1.24 6.15
CA THR A 204 -7.00 0.18 6.05
C THR A 204 -7.85 0.60 7.24
N ASP A 205 -7.59 1.79 7.77
CA ASP A 205 -8.47 2.46 8.73
C ASP A 205 -8.73 3.89 8.26
N VAL A 206 -10.00 4.17 7.95
CA VAL A 206 -10.47 5.50 7.55
C VAL A 206 -11.87 5.73 8.10
N ALA A 207 -12.16 6.96 8.54
CA ALA A 207 -13.40 7.28 9.23
C ALA A 207 -14.66 6.86 8.45
N GLY A 208 -14.70 7.15 7.14
CA GLY A 208 -15.88 6.92 6.30
C GLY A 208 -16.06 5.50 5.78
N ARG A 209 -15.17 4.54 6.11
CA ARG A 209 -15.24 3.15 5.63
C ARG A 209 -15.10 2.17 6.77
N ARG A 210 -16.11 2.16 7.64
CA ARG A 210 -16.21 1.20 8.75
C ARG A 210 -16.34 -0.25 8.27
N ASP A 211 -16.82 -0.45 7.04
CA ASP A 211 -16.82 -1.75 6.36
C ASP A 211 -15.40 -2.30 6.11
N ALA A 212 -14.42 -1.43 5.90
CA ALA A 212 -13.03 -1.82 5.62
C ALA A 212 -12.17 -1.95 6.89
N LEU A 213 -12.77 -1.82 8.09
CA LEU A 213 -12.08 -1.99 9.35
C LEU A 213 -11.76 -3.47 9.59
N HIS A 214 -10.53 -3.76 9.98
CA HIS A 214 -10.02 -5.12 10.21
C HIS A 214 -9.85 -5.45 11.69
#